data_AF-A0AAD9S0M8-F1
#
_entry.id   AF-A0AAD9S0M8-F1
#
_cell.length_a   1.000
_cell.length_b   1.000
_cell.length_c   1.000
_cell.angle_alpha   90.00
_cell.angle_beta   90.00
_cell.angle_gamma   90.00
#
_symmetry.space_group_name_H-M   'P 1'
#
loop_
_entity.id
_entity.type
_entity.pdbx_description
1 polymer ?
#
loop_
_entity_poly.entity_id
_entity_poly.type
_entity_poly.pdbx_seq_one_letter_code
_entity_poly.pdbx_strand_id
1 'polypeptide(L)'
;MKFFFHAPLILLAADAAQFPFDEYILAPISRVISPVSIYQTGGNVENAAALLTSSRSALQGHHSTSFAGNGSYVTLDFGKNVAGRVAFQVDAVSGSSDSIGFTFSESSMYISAQFCDAVTEGAFDLPQWLNDTTPGYHEAGHDFQRGAFRYLTIVHNSTETISLSNVTVYWTTSPEMNSLTAYTGYFHSDNEKLNRVWYAGAYTNQICSTDPTTGDGTSVLLDGGKRDREVWPGDIVFSGLSIFVSTNSLEPIRNALGSLFLY
;
A
#
# COMPACT_ATOMS: atom_id res chain seq x y z
N MET A 1 42.26 26.05 -47.65
CA MET A 1 42.48 26.15 -46.19
C MET A 1 41.13 25.97 -45.51
N LYS A 2 40.82 24.75 -45.02
CA LYS A 2 39.55 24.42 -44.33
C LYS A 2 39.89 24.22 -42.86
N PHE A 3 39.35 25.05 -41.98
CA PHE A 3 39.46 24.87 -40.53
C PHE A 3 38.41 23.86 -40.07
N PHE A 4 38.86 22.75 -39.49
CA PHE A 4 38.00 21.82 -38.76
C PHE A 4 37.97 22.26 -37.29
N PHE A 5 36.84 22.80 -36.83
CA PHE A 5 36.58 22.94 -35.40
C PHE A 5 36.14 21.59 -34.85
N HIS A 6 37.03 20.92 -34.11
CA HIS A 6 36.63 19.82 -33.24
C HIS A 6 36.10 20.44 -31.95
N ALA A 7 34.78 20.47 -31.77
CA ALA A 7 34.19 20.71 -30.46
C ALA A 7 34.38 19.43 -29.63
N PRO A 8 35.02 19.50 -28.45
CA PRO A 8 35.05 18.34 -27.57
C PRO A 8 33.65 18.14 -27.01
N LEU A 9 33.06 16.98 -27.26
CA LEU A 9 31.94 16.50 -26.47
C LEU A 9 32.47 16.31 -25.04
N ILE A 10 32.23 17.28 -24.17
CA ILE A 10 32.46 17.10 -22.74
C ILE A 10 31.36 16.14 -22.29
N LEU A 11 31.71 14.86 -22.20
CA LEU A 11 30.93 13.90 -21.45
C LEU A 11 31.04 14.33 -19.98
N LEU A 12 30.07 15.10 -19.49
CA LEU A 12 29.80 15.20 -18.07
C LEU A 12 29.32 13.82 -17.64
N ALA A 13 30.25 12.92 -17.37
CA ALA A 13 30.01 11.86 -16.42
C ALA A 13 29.78 12.57 -15.09
N ALA A 14 28.53 12.95 -14.83
CA ALA A 14 28.14 13.40 -13.52
C ALA A 14 28.54 12.28 -12.57
N ASP A 15 29.39 12.62 -11.62
CA ASP A 15 29.68 11.81 -10.45
C ASP A 15 28.41 11.80 -9.59
N ALA A 16 27.34 11.21 -10.12
CA ALA A 16 26.03 11.06 -9.49
C ALA A 16 26.05 9.96 -8.42
N ALA A 17 27.24 9.40 -8.14
CA ALA A 17 27.46 8.26 -7.28
C ALA A 17 27.71 8.62 -5.81
N GLN A 18 27.59 9.90 -5.40
CA GLN A 18 28.05 10.31 -4.07
C GLN A 18 26.96 10.58 -3.02
N PHE A 19 25.68 10.58 -3.38
CA PHE A 19 24.59 10.82 -2.41
C PHE A 19 23.63 9.63 -2.39
N PRO A 20 23.40 8.99 -1.22
CA PRO A 20 22.57 7.80 -1.07
C PRO A 20 21.08 8.18 -1.15
N PHE A 21 20.64 8.67 -2.30
CA PHE A 21 19.26 9.10 -2.50
C PHE A 21 18.24 7.97 -2.35
N ASP A 22 18.71 6.73 -2.50
CA ASP A 22 17.96 5.50 -2.32
C ASP A 22 17.43 5.33 -0.88
N GLU A 23 18.08 5.94 0.12
CA GLU A 23 17.61 5.93 1.51
C GLU A 23 16.26 6.64 1.68
N TYR A 24 15.93 7.56 0.77
CA TYR A 24 14.67 8.31 0.81
C TYR A 24 13.54 7.62 0.04
N ILE A 25 13.81 6.58 -0.76
CA ILE A 25 12.78 5.89 -1.54
C ILE A 25 11.82 5.17 -0.59
N LEU A 26 10.58 5.64 -0.56
CA LEU A 26 9.53 5.06 0.28
C LEU A 26 8.83 3.86 -0.37
N ALA A 27 9.03 3.61 -1.66
CA ALA A 27 8.45 2.46 -2.34
C ALA A 27 8.86 1.13 -1.67
N PRO A 28 7.96 0.15 -1.53
CA PRO A 28 8.32 -1.12 -0.92
C PRO A 28 9.23 -1.93 -1.87
N ILE A 29 10.18 -2.67 -1.30
CA ILE A 29 11.10 -3.54 -2.07
C ILE A 29 10.41 -4.82 -2.59
N SER A 30 9.20 -5.11 -2.12
CA SER A 30 8.40 -6.29 -2.44
C SER A 30 6.94 -5.91 -2.58
N ARG A 31 6.19 -6.68 -3.38
CA ARG A 31 4.74 -6.58 -3.46
C ARG A 31 4.04 -7.10 -2.19
N VAL A 32 4.72 -7.89 -1.35
CA VAL A 32 4.15 -8.36 -0.08
C VAL A 32 4.69 -7.50 1.04
N ILE A 33 3.80 -6.79 1.72
CA ILE A 33 4.14 -5.85 2.79
C ILE A 33 3.63 -6.38 4.12
N SER A 34 4.50 -6.35 5.13
CA SER A 34 4.15 -6.69 6.51
C SER A 34 3.97 -5.42 7.35
N PRO A 35 3.10 -5.44 8.37
CA PRO A 35 3.03 -4.39 9.36
C PRO A 35 4.36 -4.29 10.13
N VAL A 36 4.70 -3.09 10.61
CA VAL A 36 5.97 -2.85 11.32
C VAL A 36 5.80 -2.80 12.84
N SER A 37 4.60 -2.53 13.34
CA SER A 37 4.31 -2.51 14.77
C SER A 37 2.83 -2.74 15.09
N ILE A 38 2.57 -3.10 16.34
CA ILE A 38 1.22 -3.06 16.92
C ILE A 38 0.96 -1.62 17.40
N TYR A 39 -0.08 -0.98 16.88
CA TYR A 39 -0.48 0.36 17.30
C TYR A 39 -1.26 0.32 18.61
N GLN A 40 -2.29 -0.54 18.68
CA GLN A 40 -3.09 -0.75 19.89
C GLN A 40 -3.81 -2.09 19.85
N THR A 41 -4.31 -2.52 21.01
CA THR A 41 -5.16 -3.70 21.17
C THR A 41 -6.35 -3.34 22.06
N GLY A 42 -7.48 -4.02 21.88
CA GLY A 42 -8.62 -3.93 22.78
C GLY A 42 -9.36 -5.26 22.91
N GLY A 43 -10.16 -5.39 23.97
CA GLY A 43 -10.82 -6.65 24.31
C GLY A 43 -9.84 -7.70 24.85
N ASN A 44 -10.10 -8.97 24.54
CA ASN A 44 -9.29 -10.10 24.96
C ASN A 44 -8.47 -10.63 23.77
N VAL A 45 -7.22 -10.17 23.71
CA VAL A 45 -6.23 -10.56 22.71
C VAL A 45 -4.99 -11.08 23.41
N GLU A 46 -4.50 -12.24 22.99
CA GLU A 46 -3.22 -12.79 23.46
C GLU A 46 -2.19 -12.75 22.33
N ASN A 47 -0.96 -12.35 22.68
CA ASN A 47 0.19 -12.43 21.79
C ASN A 47 0.02 -11.68 20.44
N ALA A 48 -0.46 -10.43 20.48
CA ALA A 48 -0.67 -9.58 19.30
C ALA A 48 0.57 -9.43 18.40
N ALA A 49 1.78 -9.49 18.97
CA ALA A 49 3.04 -9.36 18.24
C ALA A 49 3.26 -10.46 17.18
N ALA A 50 2.57 -11.60 17.29
CA ALA A 50 2.61 -12.66 16.28
C ALA A 50 2.17 -12.19 14.89
N LEU A 51 1.25 -11.21 14.80
CA LEU A 51 0.80 -10.64 13.53
C LEU A 51 1.90 -9.89 12.76
N LEU A 52 3.00 -9.52 13.42
CA LEU A 52 4.13 -8.83 12.78
C LEU A 52 5.07 -9.81 12.04
N THR A 53 4.88 -11.12 12.22
CA THR A 53 5.75 -12.12 11.61
C THR A 53 5.16 -12.64 10.30
N SER A 54 5.94 -12.56 9.22
CA SER A 54 5.54 -13.03 7.88
C SER A 54 5.94 -14.50 7.64
N SER A 55 5.66 -15.38 8.60
CA SER A 55 5.83 -16.82 8.43
C SER A 55 4.50 -17.53 8.21
N ARG A 56 4.43 -18.41 7.20
CA ARG A 56 3.25 -19.25 6.88
C ARG A 56 3.37 -20.68 7.40
N SER A 57 4.50 -21.02 8.04
CA SER A 57 4.69 -22.39 8.52
C SER A 57 3.82 -22.62 9.76
N ALA A 58 3.46 -23.87 10.03
CA ALA A 58 2.72 -24.32 11.20
C ALA A 58 3.59 -25.23 12.10
N LEU A 59 4.92 -25.16 11.95
CA LEU A 59 5.88 -25.93 12.74
C LEU A 59 5.84 -25.55 14.23
N GLN A 60 5.88 -26.55 15.11
CA GLN A 60 5.86 -26.37 16.57
C GLN A 60 6.73 -25.18 17.02
N GLY A 61 6.09 -24.13 17.54
CA GLY A 61 6.72 -22.85 17.86
C GLY A 61 6.16 -21.63 17.13
N HIS A 62 5.14 -21.77 16.25
CA HIS A 62 4.43 -20.58 15.76
C HIS A 62 3.65 -19.91 16.88
N HIS A 63 4.03 -18.65 17.09
CA HIS A 63 3.32 -17.71 17.92
C HIS A 63 2.16 -17.20 17.05
N SER A 64 0.92 -17.53 17.41
CA SER A 64 -0.29 -16.96 16.81
C SER A 64 -0.87 -15.89 17.73
N THR A 65 -1.62 -14.95 17.16
CA THR A 65 -2.43 -14.02 17.95
C THR A 65 -3.81 -14.62 18.15
N SER A 66 -4.18 -14.82 19.41
CA SER A 66 -5.52 -15.31 19.77
C SER A 66 -6.45 -14.13 20.02
N PHE A 67 -7.62 -14.15 19.39
CA PHE A 67 -8.73 -13.25 19.66
C PHE A 67 -9.84 -14.06 20.31
N ALA A 68 -10.31 -13.62 21.47
CA ALA A 68 -11.40 -14.28 22.17
C ALA A 68 -12.49 -13.27 22.54
N GLY A 69 -13.75 -13.64 22.37
CA GLY A 69 -14.88 -12.79 22.75
C GLY A 69 -15.11 -11.59 21.83
N ASN A 70 -16.36 -11.09 21.87
CA ASN A 70 -16.83 -10.07 20.94
C ASN A 70 -16.18 -8.72 21.22
N GLY A 71 -15.68 -8.07 20.17
CA GLY A 71 -15.08 -6.75 20.23
C GLY A 71 -13.59 -6.77 20.56
N SER A 72 -12.95 -7.95 20.50
CA SER A 72 -11.49 -8.07 20.58
C SER A 72 -10.86 -7.61 19.27
N TYR A 73 -9.84 -6.75 19.35
CA TYR A 73 -9.22 -6.19 18.16
C TYR A 73 -7.74 -5.89 18.33
N VAL A 74 -7.03 -5.88 17.20
CA VAL A 74 -5.63 -5.43 17.08
C VAL A 74 -5.54 -4.44 15.93
N THR A 75 -4.99 -3.26 16.19
CA THR A 75 -4.60 -2.32 15.13
C THR A 75 -3.13 -2.46 14.83
N LEU A 76 -2.81 -2.71 13.57
CA LEU A 76 -1.49 -2.79 13.01
C LEU A 76 -1.09 -1.44 12.41
N ASP A 77 0.17 -1.03 12.56
CA ASP A 77 0.76 0.13 11.88
C ASP A 77 1.77 -0.36 10.83
N PHE A 78 1.60 0.09 9.59
CA PHE A 78 2.53 -0.17 8.48
C PHE A 78 3.68 0.86 8.41
N GLY A 79 3.68 1.87 9.28
CA GLY A 79 4.67 2.95 9.37
C GLY A 79 4.49 4.05 8.34
N LYS A 80 3.85 3.74 7.21
CA LYS A 80 3.49 4.64 6.10
C LYS A 80 2.23 4.12 5.42
N ASN A 81 1.59 4.96 4.60
CA ASN A 81 0.47 4.52 3.80
C ASN A 81 0.91 3.40 2.85
N VAL A 82 0.13 2.34 2.80
CA VAL A 82 0.17 1.23 1.86
C VAL A 82 -1.18 1.09 1.19
N ALA A 83 -1.27 0.31 0.13
CA ALA A 83 -2.54 0.02 -0.54
C ALA A 83 -2.49 -1.37 -1.14
N GLY A 84 -3.63 -2.05 -1.22
CA GLY A 84 -3.70 -3.39 -1.78
C GLY A 84 -4.68 -4.32 -1.10
N ARG A 85 -4.44 -5.62 -1.26
CA ARG A 85 -5.31 -6.69 -0.74
C ARG A 85 -4.72 -7.29 0.52
N VAL A 86 -5.54 -7.44 1.56
CA VAL A 86 -5.13 -8.08 2.81
C VAL A 86 -5.05 -9.59 2.60
N ALA A 87 -4.01 -10.21 3.13
CA ALA A 87 -3.87 -11.64 3.25
C ALA A 87 -3.44 -12.01 4.67
N PHE A 88 -3.85 -13.19 5.13
CA PHE A 88 -3.59 -13.68 6.48
C PHE A 88 -3.75 -15.19 6.56
N GLN A 89 -3.21 -15.77 7.64
CA GLN A 89 -3.37 -17.18 7.97
C GLN A 89 -4.34 -17.32 9.14
N VAL A 90 -5.35 -18.17 8.99
CA VAL A 90 -6.14 -18.68 10.11
C VAL A 90 -5.48 -19.95 10.60
N ASP A 91 -5.00 -19.95 11.84
CA ASP A 91 -4.28 -21.08 12.42
C ASP A 91 -5.24 -22.07 13.11
N ALA A 92 -6.23 -21.55 13.83
CA ALA A 92 -7.25 -22.35 14.52
C ALA A 92 -8.49 -21.54 14.83
N VAL A 93 -9.64 -22.23 14.96
CA VAL A 93 -10.92 -21.68 15.39
C VAL A 93 -11.57 -22.67 16.36
N SER A 94 -12.15 -22.19 17.46
CA SER A 94 -12.81 -23.06 18.46
C SER A 94 -14.23 -23.47 18.08
N GLY A 95 -14.92 -22.70 17.23
CA GLY A 95 -16.30 -22.93 16.82
C GLY A 95 -16.51 -22.90 15.30
N SER A 96 -17.78 -23.01 14.87
CA SER A 96 -18.16 -23.17 13.46
C SER A 96 -18.73 -21.90 12.80
N SER A 97 -18.83 -20.79 13.53
CA SER A 97 -19.44 -19.54 13.07
C SER A 97 -18.67 -18.33 13.60
N ASP A 98 -17.38 -18.26 13.26
CA ASP A 98 -16.54 -17.13 13.60
C ASP A 98 -16.48 -16.12 12.44
N SER A 99 -16.36 -14.83 12.75
CA SER A 99 -16.29 -13.75 11.78
C SER A 99 -15.22 -12.75 12.19
N ILE A 100 -14.38 -12.40 11.22
CA ILE A 100 -13.31 -11.43 11.40
C ILE A 100 -13.52 -10.24 10.46
N GLY A 101 -13.45 -9.05 11.03
CA GLY A 101 -13.59 -7.77 10.35
C GLY A 101 -12.23 -7.10 10.17
N PHE A 102 -12.12 -6.31 9.10
CA PHE A 102 -10.98 -5.45 8.83
C PHE A 102 -11.46 -4.03 8.58
N THR A 103 -10.87 -3.08 9.29
CA THR A 103 -11.05 -1.65 9.02
C THR A 103 -9.72 -0.98 8.70
N PHE A 104 -9.79 0.09 7.91
CA PHE A 104 -8.65 0.72 7.28
C PHE A 104 -8.66 2.22 7.58
N SER A 105 -7.50 2.77 7.94
CA SER A 105 -7.36 4.23 8.08
C SER A 105 -5.99 4.76 7.68
N GLU A 106 -5.97 5.96 7.09
CA GLU A 106 -4.73 6.67 6.73
C GLU A 106 -4.13 7.40 7.93
N SER A 107 -5.00 7.95 8.80
CA SER A 107 -4.60 8.74 9.96
C SER A 107 -4.99 8.07 11.26
N SER A 108 -4.12 8.18 12.26
CA SER A 108 -4.35 7.63 13.60
C SER A 108 -5.56 8.25 14.31
N MET A 109 -5.98 9.43 13.87
CA MET A 109 -7.15 10.13 14.42
C MET A 109 -8.49 9.46 14.09
N TYR A 110 -8.50 8.58 13.07
CA TYR A 110 -9.72 7.93 12.59
C TYR A 110 -9.66 6.40 12.68
N ILE A 111 -8.71 5.86 13.43
CA ILE A 111 -8.67 4.42 13.73
C ILE A 111 -9.96 4.04 14.47
N SER A 112 -10.65 3.02 13.97
CA SER A 112 -11.89 2.52 14.56
C SER A 112 -12.04 1.03 14.31
N ALA A 113 -12.52 0.28 15.31
CA ALA A 113 -12.90 -1.13 15.14
C ALA A 113 -14.26 -1.32 14.44
N GLN A 114 -14.93 -0.23 14.05
CA GLN A 114 -16.27 -0.27 13.45
C GLN A 114 -16.31 0.38 12.07
N PHE A 115 -15.50 1.42 11.86
CA PHE A 115 -15.56 2.27 10.67
C PHE A 115 -14.18 2.38 10.03
N CYS A 116 -14.18 2.58 8.71
CA CYS A 116 -13.02 3.08 7.99
C CYS A 116 -13.13 4.61 7.87
N ASP A 117 -12.03 5.30 7.62
CA ASP A 117 -12.01 6.75 7.41
C ASP A 117 -12.26 7.13 5.93
N ALA A 118 -12.98 6.27 5.22
CA ALA A 118 -13.58 6.55 3.92
C ALA A 118 -14.80 7.45 4.12
N VAL A 119 -14.93 8.49 3.29
CA VAL A 119 -15.98 9.53 3.43
C VAL A 119 -17.02 9.50 2.31
N THR A 120 -16.91 8.55 1.39
CA THR A 120 -17.84 8.39 0.27
C THR A 120 -18.81 7.25 0.55
N GLU A 121 -20.10 7.41 0.23
CA GLU A 121 -21.14 6.37 0.33
C GLU A 121 -20.94 5.19 -0.67
N GLY A 122 -19.75 5.05 -1.24
CA GLY A 122 -19.39 3.96 -2.14
C GLY A 122 -19.00 2.68 -1.40
N ALA A 123 -19.02 1.55 -2.11
CA ALA A 123 -18.62 0.24 -1.58
C ALA A 123 -17.10 0.11 -1.33
N PHE A 124 -16.28 1.01 -1.87
CA PHE A 124 -14.83 0.97 -1.75
C PHE A 124 -14.35 1.40 -0.35
N ASP A 125 -13.37 0.68 0.19
CA ASP A 125 -12.76 0.94 1.51
C ASP A 125 -13.72 0.94 2.71
N LEU A 126 -14.91 0.34 2.58
CA LEU A 126 -15.75 0.01 3.73
C LEU A 126 -15.14 -1.15 4.54
N PRO A 127 -15.54 -1.30 5.84
CA PRO A 127 -15.15 -2.45 6.64
C PRO A 127 -15.38 -3.77 5.88
N GLN A 128 -14.34 -4.60 5.84
CA GLN A 128 -14.38 -5.90 5.18
C GLN A 128 -14.66 -6.97 6.23
N TRP A 129 -15.72 -7.75 6.05
CA TRP A 129 -16.04 -8.88 6.93
C TRP A 129 -15.82 -10.19 6.19
N LEU A 130 -15.05 -11.10 6.82
CA LEU A 130 -14.90 -12.47 6.37
C LEU A 130 -15.65 -13.41 7.32
N ASN A 131 -16.60 -14.14 6.76
CA ASN A 131 -17.39 -15.14 7.49
C ASN A 131 -16.87 -16.57 7.30
N ASP A 132 -16.00 -16.80 6.32
CA ASP A 132 -15.31 -18.07 6.16
C ASP A 132 -13.98 -18.02 6.93
N THR A 133 -13.99 -18.59 8.12
CA THR A 133 -12.83 -18.65 9.02
C THR A 133 -12.22 -20.05 9.06
N THR A 134 -12.35 -20.82 7.99
CA THR A 134 -11.71 -22.14 7.91
C THR A 134 -10.19 -22.04 8.09
N PRO A 135 -9.54 -22.94 8.86
CA PRO A 135 -8.07 -22.92 8.99
C PRO A 135 -7.38 -23.02 7.63
N GLY A 136 -6.47 -22.09 7.35
CA GLY A 136 -5.90 -21.94 6.02
C GLY A 136 -5.41 -20.53 5.73
N TYR A 137 -4.77 -20.39 4.56
CA TYR A 137 -4.36 -19.08 4.04
C TYR A 137 -5.54 -18.42 3.34
N HIS A 138 -5.81 -17.18 3.69
CA HIS A 138 -6.87 -16.35 3.14
C HIS A 138 -6.28 -15.11 2.49
N GLU A 139 -6.81 -14.74 1.34
CA GLU A 139 -6.50 -13.49 0.65
C GLU A 139 -7.79 -12.83 0.19
N ALA A 140 -7.91 -11.53 0.43
CA ALA A 140 -9.02 -10.74 -0.08
C ALA A 140 -9.08 -10.85 -1.61
N GLY A 141 -10.29 -11.08 -2.16
CA GLY A 141 -10.50 -11.10 -3.61
C GLY A 141 -10.23 -9.74 -4.27
N HIS A 142 -10.14 -9.72 -5.60
CA HIS A 142 -9.86 -8.50 -6.37
C HIS A 142 -10.85 -7.35 -6.10
N ASP A 143 -12.14 -7.68 -5.94
CA ASP A 143 -13.20 -6.70 -5.62
C ASP A 143 -13.03 -6.06 -4.24
N PHE A 144 -12.17 -6.63 -3.39
CA PHE A 144 -11.87 -6.12 -2.05
C PHE A 144 -10.52 -5.41 -1.97
N GLN A 145 -9.96 -4.97 -3.10
CA GLN A 145 -8.77 -4.11 -3.09
C GLN A 145 -9.00 -2.84 -2.26
N ARG A 146 -8.11 -2.62 -1.30
CA ARG A 146 -8.13 -1.43 -0.44
C ARG A 146 -7.15 -0.39 -0.96
N GLY A 147 -7.57 0.86 -0.82
CA GLY A 147 -6.82 2.02 -1.26
C GLY A 147 -5.74 2.35 -0.25
N ALA A 148 -5.30 3.61 -0.21
CA ALA A 148 -4.31 4.03 0.76
C ALA A 148 -4.83 3.86 2.20
N PHE A 149 -4.06 3.18 3.05
CA PHE A 149 -4.21 3.14 4.50
C PHE A 149 -2.85 2.93 5.15
N ARG A 150 -2.68 3.40 6.38
CA ARG A 150 -1.50 3.10 7.21
C ARG A 150 -1.83 2.13 8.33
N TYR A 151 -3.06 2.20 8.83
CA TYR A 151 -3.52 1.40 9.95
C TYR A 151 -4.58 0.40 9.49
N LEU A 152 -4.38 -0.85 9.88
CA LEU A 152 -5.32 -1.96 9.66
C LEU A 152 -5.78 -2.47 11.02
N THR A 153 -7.08 -2.37 11.31
CA THR A 153 -7.64 -2.97 12.54
C THR A 153 -8.33 -4.27 12.20
N ILE A 154 -7.90 -5.35 12.84
CA ILE A 154 -8.53 -6.67 12.79
C ILE A 154 -9.47 -6.77 13.97
N VAL A 155 -10.73 -7.14 13.73
CA VAL A 155 -11.81 -7.10 14.70
C VAL A 155 -12.50 -8.45 14.75
N HIS A 156 -12.53 -9.07 15.91
CA HIS A 156 -13.23 -10.31 16.16
C HIS A 156 -14.65 -10.01 16.69
N ASN A 157 -15.67 -10.56 16.02
CA ASN A 157 -17.08 -10.31 16.33
C ASN A 157 -17.86 -11.60 16.62
N SER A 158 -17.22 -12.52 17.34
CA SER A 158 -17.84 -13.76 17.82
C SER A 158 -17.55 -13.98 19.30
N THR A 159 -18.24 -14.95 19.91
CA THR A 159 -17.96 -15.43 21.27
C THR A 159 -16.87 -16.50 21.30
N GLU A 160 -16.54 -17.06 20.15
CA GLU A 160 -15.52 -18.10 19.98
C GLU A 160 -14.10 -17.53 20.10
N THR A 161 -13.11 -18.38 19.84
CA THR A 161 -11.71 -18.01 19.76
C THR A 161 -11.17 -18.33 18.38
N ILE A 162 -10.51 -17.35 17.78
CA ILE A 162 -9.77 -17.49 16.52
C ILE A 162 -8.31 -17.10 16.73
N SER A 163 -7.40 -17.89 16.19
CA SER A 163 -5.97 -17.57 16.18
C SER A 163 -5.49 -17.27 14.77
N LEU A 164 -4.84 -16.13 14.60
CA LEU A 164 -4.31 -15.66 13.33
C LEU A 164 -2.79 -15.48 13.34
N SER A 165 -2.20 -15.58 12.16
CA SER A 165 -0.81 -15.22 11.88
C SER A 165 -0.65 -14.67 10.44
N ASN A 166 0.56 -14.30 10.05
CA ASN A 166 0.93 -13.93 8.68
C ASN A 166 0.10 -12.78 8.05
N VAL A 167 -0.25 -11.74 8.81
CA VAL A 167 -1.00 -10.61 8.22
C VAL A 167 -0.10 -9.81 7.30
N THR A 168 -0.49 -9.72 6.03
CA THR A 168 0.26 -9.01 4.98
C THR A 168 -0.69 -8.27 4.05
N VAL A 169 -0.13 -7.34 3.28
CA VAL A 169 -0.82 -6.62 2.21
C VAL A 169 -0.09 -6.88 0.91
N TYR A 170 -0.80 -7.41 -0.09
CA TYR A 170 -0.31 -7.48 -1.46
C TYR A 170 -0.51 -6.12 -2.14
N TRP A 171 0.59 -5.41 -2.40
CA TRP A 171 0.66 -4.10 -3.03
C TRP A 171 0.23 -4.14 -4.49
N THR A 172 -0.94 -3.59 -4.78
CA THR A 172 -1.55 -3.59 -6.12
C THR A 172 -1.27 -2.31 -6.92
N THR A 173 -0.65 -1.29 -6.31
CA THR A 173 -0.46 0.01 -6.96
C THR A 173 0.80 0.05 -7.82
N SER A 174 0.87 0.98 -8.77
CA SER A 174 1.89 1.02 -9.83
C SER A 174 2.12 -0.38 -10.45
N PRO A 175 1.07 -1.10 -10.90
CA PRO A 175 1.19 -2.47 -11.40
C PRO A 175 2.12 -2.59 -12.62
N GLU A 176 2.32 -1.50 -13.36
CA GLU A 176 3.23 -1.41 -14.51
C GLU A 176 4.72 -1.46 -14.12
N MET A 177 5.05 -1.19 -12.85
CA MET A 177 6.43 -1.18 -12.36
C MET A 177 6.85 -2.58 -11.87
N ASN A 178 7.74 -3.25 -12.59
CA ASN A 178 8.33 -4.52 -12.15
C ASN A 178 9.13 -4.39 -10.85
N SER A 179 9.90 -3.31 -10.71
CA SER A 179 10.58 -2.93 -9.47
C SER A 179 10.02 -1.60 -9.00
N LEU A 180 9.40 -1.59 -7.82
CA LEU A 180 8.77 -0.40 -7.26
C LEU A 180 9.80 0.67 -6.84
N THR A 181 11.06 0.29 -6.65
CA THR A 181 12.17 1.19 -6.29
C THR A 181 12.98 1.66 -7.50
N ALA A 182 12.59 1.30 -8.73
CA ALA A 182 13.30 1.67 -9.96
C ALA A 182 13.05 3.14 -10.36
N TYR A 183 13.52 4.06 -9.54
CA TYR A 183 13.47 5.49 -9.81
C TYR A 183 14.55 5.86 -10.82
N THR A 184 14.18 6.56 -11.90
CA THR A 184 15.13 7.00 -12.93
C THR A 184 15.65 8.41 -12.70
N GLY A 185 14.91 9.22 -11.93
CA GLY A 185 15.32 10.54 -11.48
C GLY A 185 15.51 10.57 -9.97
N TYR A 186 16.30 11.53 -9.51
CA TYR A 186 16.65 11.72 -8.11
C TYR A 186 16.72 13.21 -7.77
N PHE A 187 16.44 13.52 -6.51
CA PHE A 187 16.62 14.84 -5.93
C PHE A 187 17.43 14.72 -4.64
N HIS A 188 18.39 15.61 -4.47
CA HIS A 188 19.14 15.73 -3.23
C HIS A 188 19.55 17.19 -3.02
N SER A 189 19.47 17.62 -1.78
CA SER A 189 19.86 18.96 -1.31
C SER A 189 20.47 18.85 0.08
N ASP A 190 21.06 19.95 0.54
CA ASP A 190 21.50 20.17 1.92
C ASP A 190 20.33 20.34 2.92
N ASN A 191 19.09 20.34 2.45
CA ASN A 191 17.89 20.40 3.28
C ASN A 191 17.17 19.05 3.34
N GLU A 192 17.31 18.38 4.50
CA GLU A 192 16.66 17.10 4.79
C GLU A 192 15.14 17.11 4.57
N LYS A 193 14.46 18.22 4.87
CA LYS A 193 13.02 18.34 4.66
C LYS A 193 12.68 18.33 3.16
N LEU A 194 13.46 19.03 2.34
CA LEU A 194 13.23 19.04 0.88
C LEU A 194 13.50 17.67 0.27
N ASN A 195 14.53 16.96 0.74
CA ASN A 195 14.82 15.59 0.33
C ASN A 195 13.58 14.72 0.59
N ARG A 196 13.13 14.65 1.85
CA ARG A 196 11.96 13.84 2.24
C ARG A 196 10.67 14.22 1.49
N VAL A 197 10.41 15.50 1.26
CA VAL A 197 9.20 15.96 0.55
C VAL A 197 9.19 15.46 -0.90
N TRP A 198 10.33 15.48 -1.57
CA TRP A 198 10.42 15.03 -2.97
C TRP A 198 10.05 13.54 -3.10
N TYR A 199 10.64 12.67 -2.27
CA TYR A 199 10.35 11.23 -2.31
C TYR A 199 8.97 10.88 -1.76
N ALA A 200 8.44 11.67 -0.81
CA ALA A 200 7.04 11.55 -0.41
C ALA A 200 6.10 11.85 -1.58
N GLY A 201 6.37 12.86 -2.40
CA GLY A 201 5.59 13.16 -3.61
C GLY A 201 5.62 12.02 -4.63
N ALA A 202 6.81 11.49 -4.92
CA ALA A 202 6.95 10.35 -5.84
C ALA A 202 6.22 9.10 -5.32
N TYR A 203 6.31 8.81 -4.02
CA TYR A 203 5.60 7.70 -3.39
C TYR A 203 4.08 7.87 -3.42
N THR A 204 3.57 9.08 -3.20
CA THR A 204 2.14 9.39 -3.34
C THR A 204 1.66 9.07 -4.76
N ASN A 205 2.39 9.48 -5.80
CA ASN A 205 2.03 9.16 -7.18
C ASN A 205 1.99 7.65 -7.43
N GLN A 206 2.91 6.88 -6.83
CA GLN A 206 2.89 5.43 -6.95
C GLN A 206 1.66 4.78 -6.31
N ILE A 207 1.19 5.31 -5.17
CA ILE A 207 -0.04 4.85 -4.52
C ILE A 207 -1.27 5.21 -5.38
N CYS A 208 -1.25 6.36 -6.06
CA CYS A 208 -2.33 6.81 -6.95
C CYS A 208 -2.35 6.15 -8.33
N SER A 209 -1.43 5.22 -8.63
CA SER A 209 -1.46 4.39 -9.85
C SER A 209 -2.08 3.04 -9.54
N THR A 210 -3.17 2.64 -10.20
CA THR A 210 -3.80 1.32 -10.00
C THR A 210 -4.13 0.66 -11.33
N ASP A 211 -4.37 -0.64 -11.31
CA ASP A 211 -4.97 -1.36 -12.43
C ASP A 211 -6.40 -0.81 -12.69
N PRO A 212 -6.70 -0.29 -13.90
CA PRO A 212 -8.04 0.11 -14.25
C PRO A 212 -8.86 -1.15 -14.54
N THR A 213 -9.61 -1.63 -13.56
CA THR A 213 -10.73 -2.55 -13.81
C THR A 213 -11.81 -1.95 -14.73
N THR A 214 -11.61 -0.72 -15.23
CA THR A 214 -12.47 0.09 -16.09
C THR A 214 -11.79 0.65 -17.36
N GLY A 215 -10.63 0.12 -17.82
CA GLY A 215 -9.97 0.63 -19.03
C GLY A 215 -9.00 -0.36 -19.73
N ASP A 216 -8.64 -0.07 -20.99
CA ASP A 216 -7.82 -0.94 -21.86
C ASP A 216 -6.31 -0.97 -21.53
N GLY A 217 -5.91 -0.62 -20.30
CA GLY A 217 -4.50 -0.44 -19.89
C GLY A 217 -4.11 -1.24 -18.66
N THR A 218 -2.80 -1.42 -18.41
CA THR A 218 -2.32 -2.17 -17.22
C THR A 218 -2.26 -1.32 -15.96
N SER A 219 -2.37 0.01 -16.10
CA SER A 219 -2.32 1.00 -15.01
C SER A 219 -3.05 2.31 -15.39
N VAL A 220 -3.60 3.04 -14.42
CA VAL A 220 -4.22 4.35 -14.59
C VAL A 220 -3.86 5.26 -13.41
N LEU A 221 -3.56 6.52 -13.70
CA LEU A 221 -3.31 7.55 -12.69
C LEU A 221 -4.63 8.14 -12.17
N LEU A 222 -4.77 8.15 -10.85
CA LEU A 222 -5.94 8.67 -10.13
C LEU A 222 -5.59 9.91 -9.30
N ASP A 223 -6.62 10.62 -8.87
CA ASP A 223 -6.53 11.78 -7.95
C ASP A 223 -5.96 11.39 -6.58
N GLY A 224 -6.38 10.25 -6.04
CA GLY A 224 -6.03 9.84 -4.68
C GLY A 224 -6.05 8.32 -4.47
N GLY A 225 -5.17 7.87 -3.57
CA GLY A 225 -4.97 6.46 -3.29
C GLY A 225 -6.11 5.79 -2.52
N LYS A 226 -6.74 6.50 -1.58
CA LYS A 226 -7.93 5.98 -0.87
C LYS A 226 -9.21 6.36 -1.59
N ARG A 227 -9.39 7.66 -1.85
CA ARG A 227 -10.50 8.28 -2.58
C ARG A 227 -9.98 9.49 -3.39
N ASP A 228 -10.71 9.97 -4.38
CA ASP A 228 -11.96 9.40 -4.91
C ASP A 228 -11.70 8.22 -5.87
N ARG A 229 -10.43 7.98 -6.17
CA ARG A 229 -9.93 6.97 -7.11
C ARG A 229 -10.48 7.19 -8.50
N GLU A 230 -10.50 8.45 -8.90
CA GLU A 230 -11.03 8.89 -10.18
C GLU A 230 -9.94 9.56 -11.00
N VAL A 231 -10.11 9.50 -12.32
CA VAL A 231 -9.23 10.20 -13.24
C VAL A 231 -9.66 11.66 -13.31
N TRP A 232 -8.86 12.54 -12.69
CA TRP A 232 -9.10 13.98 -12.71
C TRP A 232 -8.05 14.71 -13.57
N PRO A 233 -8.45 15.47 -14.60
CA PRO A 233 -7.51 16.14 -15.51
C PRO A 233 -6.62 17.17 -14.81
N GLY A 234 -7.13 17.84 -13.76
CA GLY A 234 -6.35 18.81 -12.99
C GLY A 234 -5.17 18.16 -12.27
N ASP A 235 -5.40 17.00 -11.67
CA ASP A 235 -4.41 16.23 -10.92
C ASP A 235 -3.32 15.65 -11.84
N ILE A 236 -3.70 15.19 -13.04
CA ILE A 236 -2.75 14.69 -14.04
C ILE A 236 -1.69 15.74 -14.38
N VAL A 237 -2.05 17.03 -14.48
CA VAL A 237 -1.11 18.10 -14.83
C VAL A 237 0.03 18.22 -13.82
N PHE A 238 -0.25 18.05 -12.53
CA PHE A 238 0.77 18.16 -11.48
C PHE A 238 1.49 16.84 -11.22
N SER A 239 0.72 15.76 -11.06
CA SER A 239 1.27 14.42 -10.80
C SER A 239 2.11 13.93 -11.98
N GLY A 240 1.71 14.23 -13.22
CA GLY A 240 2.45 13.84 -14.42
C GLY A 240 3.87 14.41 -14.48
N LEU A 241 4.05 15.68 -14.09
CA LEU A 241 5.39 16.29 -14.01
C LEU A 241 6.24 15.63 -12.92
N SER A 242 5.64 15.35 -11.76
CA SER A 242 6.32 14.69 -10.65
C SER A 242 6.72 13.25 -11.00
N ILE A 243 5.86 12.49 -11.67
CA ILE A 243 6.15 11.14 -12.17
C ILE A 243 7.29 11.19 -13.20
N PHE A 244 7.22 12.10 -14.17
CA PHE A 244 8.24 12.23 -15.22
C PHE A 244 9.65 12.45 -14.65
N VAL A 245 9.79 13.28 -13.62
CA VAL A 245 11.10 13.55 -13.00
C VAL A 245 11.52 12.54 -11.93
N SER A 246 10.65 11.59 -11.55
CA SER A 246 10.94 10.59 -10.51
C SER A 246 11.05 9.17 -11.11
N THR A 247 9.95 8.46 -11.26
CA THR A 247 9.94 7.07 -11.77
C THR A 247 9.97 7.01 -13.29
N ASN A 248 9.57 8.09 -13.97
CA ASN A 248 9.35 8.15 -15.42
C ASN A 248 8.42 7.01 -15.93
N SER A 249 7.53 6.51 -15.06
CA SER A 249 6.49 5.54 -15.42
C SER A 249 5.31 6.29 -16.05
N LEU A 250 5.35 6.47 -17.38
CA LEU A 250 4.39 7.33 -18.09
C LEU A 250 3.12 6.61 -18.57
N GLU A 251 3.03 5.29 -18.42
CA GLU A 251 1.86 4.51 -18.84
C GLU A 251 0.58 4.92 -18.09
N PRO A 252 0.55 5.05 -16.75
CA PRO A 252 -0.64 5.46 -16.02
C PRO A 252 -1.17 6.83 -16.47
N ILE A 253 -0.26 7.76 -16.81
CA ILE A 253 -0.60 9.09 -17.33
C ILE A 253 -1.25 8.99 -18.71
N ARG A 254 -0.67 8.19 -19.62
CA ARG A 254 -1.21 7.97 -20.96
C ARG A 254 -2.63 7.40 -20.88
N ASN A 255 -2.83 6.39 -20.04
CA ASN A 255 -4.11 5.71 -19.91
C ASN A 255 -5.16 6.62 -19.28
N ALA A 256 -4.79 7.40 -18.25
CA ALA A 256 -5.64 8.42 -17.65
C ALA A 256 -6.04 9.51 -18.65
N LEU A 257 -5.10 10.02 -19.46
CA LEU A 257 -5.44 10.97 -20.54
C LEU A 257 -6.37 10.33 -21.56
N GLY A 258 -6.11 9.07 -21.95
CA GLY A 258 -6.94 8.31 -22.87
C GLY A 258 -8.40 8.21 -22.40
N SER A 259 -8.63 7.85 -21.14
CA SER A 259 -9.98 7.68 -20.59
C SER A 259 -10.81 8.95 -20.59
N LEU A 260 -10.18 10.14 -20.58
CA LEU A 260 -10.88 11.43 -20.62
C LEU A 260 -11.49 11.76 -22.00
N PHE A 261 -11.04 11.09 -23.06
CA PHE A 261 -11.49 11.35 -24.44
C PHE A 261 -12.30 10.19 -25.04
N LEU A 262 -12.50 9.09 -24.29
CA LEU A 262 -13.37 7.99 -24.66
C LEU A 262 -14.82 8.36 -24.31
N TYR A 263 -15.50 9.00 -25.25
CA TYR A 263 -16.95 9.23 -25.28
C TYR A 263 -17.57 8.53 -26.49
#